data_AF-A0A7X8BRD2-F1
#
_entry.id   AF-A0A7X8BRD2-F1
#
_cell.length_a   1.000
_cell.length_b   1.000
_cell.length_c   1.000
_cell.angle_alpha   90.00
_cell.angle_beta   90.00
_cell.angle_gamma   90.00
#
_symmetry.space_group_name_H-M   'P 1'
#
loop_
_entity.id
_entity.type
_entity.pdbx_description
1 polymer ?
#
loop_
_entity_poly.entity_id
_entity_poly.type
_entity_poly.pdbx_seq_one_letter_code
_entity_poly.pdbx_strand_id
1 'polypeptide(L)' 'METITIIPNNKRQGKVIKALLKEMNVPFLSDEDPKISVSDAAKESIQKGLEDAVNGELISEEEVNKHFQNVIRQMD' A
#
# COMPACT_ATOMS: atom_id res chain seq x y z
N MET A 1 -29.05 -9.51 -16.57
CA MET A 1 -27.91 -8.57 -16.69
C MET A 1 -26.88 -9.24 -17.58
N GLU A 2 -26.38 -8.52 -18.57
CA GLU A 2 -25.36 -9.02 -19.48
C GLU A 2 -24.00 -8.52 -19.02
N THR A 3 -23.00 -9.41 -19.04
CA THR A 3 -21.65 -9.11 -18.57
C THR A 3 -20.68 -9.29 -19.72
N ILE A 4 -19.80 -8.30 -19.90
CA ILE A 4 -18.70 -8.37 -20.87
C ILE A 4 -17.39 -8.61 -20.08
N THR A 5 -16.68 -9.68 -20.43
CA THR A 5 -15.35 -9.98 -19.89
C THR A 5 -14.28 -9.53 -20.88
N ILE A 6 -13.38 -8.64 -20.44
CA ILE A 6 -12.26 -8.17 -21.25
C ILE A 6 -11.00 -8.94 -20.83
N ILE A 7 -10.39 -9.68 -21.76
CA ILE A 7 -9.15 -10.44 -21.54
C ILE A 7 -8.05 -9.82 -22.42
N PRO A 8 -7.22 -8.91 -21.88
CA PRO A 8 -6.11 -8.33 -22.63
C PRO A 8 -5.01 -9.35 -22.89
N ASN A 9 -4.43 -9.38 -24.10
CA ASN A 9 -3.30 -10.27 -24.42
C ASN A 9 -1.98 -9.82 -23.78
N ASN A 10 -1.92 -8.59 -23.24
CA ASN A 10 -0.78 -8.07 -22.49
C ASN A 10 -1.16 -6.91 -21.57
N LYS A 11 -0.26 -6.56 -20.65
CA LYS A 11 -0.44 -5.47 -19.67
C LYS A 11 -0.71 -4.10 -20.32
N ARG A 12 -0.14 -3.82 -21.51
CA ARG A 12 -0.33 -2.54 -22.20
C ARG A 12 -1.77 -2.40 -22.70
N GLN A 13 -2.33 -3.44 -23.29
CA GLN A 13 -3.73 -3.47 -23.72
C GLN A 13 -4.69 -3.26 -22.55
N GLY A 14 -4.44 -3.92 -21.41
CA GLY A 14 -5.23 -3.73 -20.20
C GLY A 14 -5.23 -2.28 -19.70
N LYS A 15 -4.05 -1.64 -19.68
CA LYS A 15 -3.92 -0.23 -19.28
C LYS A 15 -4.70 0.72 -20.20
N VAL A 16 -4.62 0.51 -21.51
CA VAL A 16 -5.34 1.35 -22.50
C VAL A 16 -6.85 1.23 -22.31
N ILE A 17 -7.37 0.02 -22.18
CA ILE A 17 -8.82 -0.20 -22.01
C ILE A 17 -9.32 0.41 -20.70
N LYS A 18 -8.57 0.26 -19.60
CA LYS A 18 -8.90 0.89 -18.31
C LYS A 18 -8.94 2.42 -18.39
N ALA A 19 -7.99 3.02 -19.10
CA ALA A 19 -7.96 4.47 -19.29
C ALA A 19 -9.18 4.96 -20.08
N LEU A 20 -9.53 4.24 -21.15
CA LEU A 20 -10.71 4.55 -21.96
C LEU A 20 -12.01 4.44 -21.14
N LEU A 21 -12.19 3.35 -20.39
CA LEU A 21 -13.38 3.16 -19.55
C LEU A 21 -13.51 4.25 -18.48
N LYS A 22 -12.40 4.70 -17.90
CA LYS A 22 -12.39 5.84 -16.97
C LYS A 22 -12.80 7.14 -17.64
N GLU A 23 -12.26 7.44 -18.82
CA GLU A 23 -12.59 8.66 -19.58
C GLU A 23 -14.09 8.71 -19.92
N MET A 24 -14.67 7.57 -20.27
CA MET A 24 -16.10 7.43 -20.54
C MET A 24 -16.97 7.39 -19.27
N ASN A 25 -16.39 7.52 -18.08
CA ASN A 25 -17.06 7.34 -16.79
C ASN A 25 -17.84 6.02 -16.66
N VAL A 26 -17.34 4.96 -17.30
CA VAL A 26 -17.92 3.61 -17.18
C VAL A 26 -17.29 2.91 -15.97
N PRO A 27 -18.07 2.55 -14.93
CA PRO A 27 -17.55 1.80 -13.81
C PRO A 27 -17.14 0.39 -14.25
N PHE A 28 -15.97 -0.08 -13.80
CA PHE A 28 -15.51 -1.44 -14.05
C PHE A 28 -14.85 -2.05 -12.82
N LEU A 29 -15.00 -3.35 -12.67
CA LEU A 29 -14.28 -4.17 -11.70
C LEU A 29 -13.00 -4.68 -12.36
N SER A 30 -11.90 -4.70 -11.60
CA SER A 30 -10.63 -5.26 -12.04
C SER A 30 -10.03 -6.05 -10.91
N ASP A 31 -9.57 -7.27 -11.21
CA ASP A 31 -8.84 -8.13 -10.28
C ASP A 31 -7.38 -7.69 -10.11
N GLU A 32 -7.05 -6.41 -10.31
CA GLU A 32 -5.69 -5.93 -10.00
C GLU A 32 -5.51 -5.92 -8.49
N ASP A 33 -4.30 -6.33 -8.06
CA ASP A 33 -3.89 -6.50 -6.66
C ASP A 33 -4.60 -5.52 -5.73
N PRO A 34 -5.12 -5.99 -4.58
CA PRO A 34 -5.78 -5.11 -3.63
C PRO A 34 -4.86 -3.93 -3.39
N LYS A 35 -5.29 -2.73 -3.81
CA LYS A 35 -4.69 -1.51 -3.31
C LYS A 35 -4.92 -1.55 -1.81
N ILE A 36 -3.94 -2.04 -1.06
CA ILE A 36 -3.96 -1.99 0.39
C ILE A 36 -4.03 -0.50 0.70
N SER A 37 -5.22 -0.06 1.11
CA SER A 37 -5.44 1.32 1.51
C SER A 37 -4.81 1.48 2.88
N VAL A 38 -3.53 1.84 2.90
CA VAL A 38 -2.79 2.15 4.12
C VAL A 38 -3.24 3.54 4.60
N SER A 39 -3.51 3.70 5.91
CA SER A 39 -3.82 5.02 6.47
C SER A 39 -2.65 5.99 6.29
N ASP A 40 -2.91 7.29 6.27
CA ASP A 40 -1.84 8.27 6.07
C ASP A 40 -0.79 8.23 7.19
N ALA A 41 -1.22 8.00 8.44
CA ALA A 41 -0.31 7.77 9.57
C ALA A 41 0.60 6.55 9.37
N ALA A 42 0.07 5.47 8.78
CA ALA A 42 0.86 4.28 8.50
C ALA A 42 1.82 4.50 7.30
N LYS A 43 1.43 5.29 6.29
CA LYS A 43 2.34 5.71 5.21
C LYS A 43 3.51 6.54 5.73
N GLU A 44 3.23 7.53 6.58
CA GLU A 44 4.27 8.36 7.21
C GLU A 44 5.22 7.52 8.07
N SER A 45 4.70 6.58 8.84
CA SER A 45 5.52 5.69 9.68
C SER A 45 6.43 4.79 8.84
N ILE A 46 5.92 4.23 7.74
CA ILE A 46 6.72 3.44 6.80
C ILE A 46 7.79 4.28 6.13
N GLN A 47 7.43 5.49 5.67
CA GLN A 47 8.38 6.40 5.02
C GLN A 47 9.52 6.77 5.98
N LYS A 48 9.19 7.13 7.23
CA LYS A 48 10.18 7.45 8.24
C LYS A 48 11.13 6.27 8.50
N GLY A 49 10.59 5.04 8.64
CA GLY A 49 11.42 3.85 8.82
C GLY A 49 12.36 3.57 7.63
N LEU A 50 11.96 3.91 6.41
CA LEU A 50 12.83 3.82 5.23
C LEU A 50 13.94 4.88 5.24
N GLU A 51 13.63 6.11 5.66
CA GLU A 51 14.61 7.19 5.80
C GLU A 51 15.64 6.87 6.90
N ASP A 52 15.18 6.39 8.06
CA ASP A 52 16.03 5.95 9.18
C ASP A 52 16.98 4.82 8.73
N ALA A 53 16.47 3.86 7.93
CA ALA A 53 17.28 2.78 7.36
C ALA A 53 18.36 3.27 6.39
N VAL A 54 18.06 4.27 5.56
CA VAL A 54 19.02 4.88 4.63
C VAL A 54 20.11 5.65 5.38
N ASN A 55 19.73 6.33 6.48
CA ASN A 55 20.65 7.09 7.32
C ASN A 55 21.47 6.20 8.27
N GLY A 56 21.20 4.88 8.31
CA GLY A 56 21.86 3.94 9.21
C GLY A 56 21.38 4.04 10.66
N GLU A 57 20.26 4.72 10.91
CA GLU A 57 19.60 4.86 12.21
C GLU A 57 18.73 3.63 12.50
N LEU A 58 19.32 2.45 12.38
CA LEU A 58 18.65 1.18 12.66
C LEU A 58 18.91 0.77 14.10
N ILE A 59 17.83 0.43 14.80
CA ILE A 59 17.89 -0.17 16.12
C ILE A 59 17.58 -1.66 16.04
N SER A 60 18.18 -2.45 16.92
CA SER A 60 17.92 -3.88 16.96
C SER A 60 16.50 -4.17 17.46
N GLU A 61 15.92 -5.28 17.03
CA GLU A 61 14.60 -5.74 17.51
C GLU A 61 14.56 -5.85 19.04
N GLU A 62 15.66 -6.27 19.66
CA GLU A 62 15.80 -6.38 21.11
C GLU A 62 15.71 -5.02 21.81
N GLU A 63 16.30 -3.97 21.22
CA GLU A 63 16.22 -2.59 21.72
C GLU A 63 14.83 -2.00 21.53
N VAL A 64 14.20 -2.25 20.37
CA VAL A 64 12.80 -1.86 20.10
C VAL A 64 11.87 -2.46 21.16
N ASN A 65 12.01 -3.76 21.43
CA ASN A 65 11.18 -4.46 22.41
C ASN A 65 11.39 -3.91 23.82
N LYS A 66 12.64 -3.62 24.23
CA LYS A 66 12.91 -2.97 25.52
C LYS A 66 12.27 -1.58 25.59
N HIS A 67 12.36 -0.78 24.53
CA HIS A 67 11.78 0.55 24.49
C HIS A 67 10.26 0.50 24.60
N PHE A 68 9.63 -0.40 23.86
CA PHE A 68 8.18 -0.61 23.91
C PHE A 68 7.69 -1.02 25.31
N GLN A 69 8.36 -1.98 25.94
CA GLN A 69 8.03 -2.42 27.31
C GLN A 69 8.21 -1.30 28.34
N ASN A 70 9.21 -0.44 28.17
CA ASN A 70 9.41 0.72 29.04
C ASN A 70 8.31 1.76 28.87
N VAL A 71 7.87 2.04 27.65
CA VAL A 71 6.77 2.97 27.38
C VAL A 71 5.47 2.47 27.99
N ILE A 72 5.14 1.18 27.83
CA ILE A 72 3.94 0.58 28.45
C ILE A 72 3.99 0.73 29.96
N ARG A 73 5.12 0.41 30.59
CA ARG A 73 5.29 0.52 32.06
C ARG A 73 5.21 1.94 32.60
N GLN A 74 5.44 2.97 31.79
CA GLN A 74 5.31 4.38 32.20
C GLN A 74 3.88 4.91 32.06
N MET A 75 2.99 4.15 31.43
CA MET A 75 1.57 4.49 31.27
C MET A 75 0.67 3.87 32.36
N ASP A 76 1.19 2.92 33.13
CA ASP A 76 0.56 2.35 34.34
C ASP A 76 0.89 3.19 35.59
#